data_AF-A0A8J5WR63-F1
#
_entry.id   AF-A0A8J5WR63-F1
#
_cell.length_a   1.000
_cell.length_b   1.000
_cell.length_c   1.000
_cell.angle_alpha   90.00
_cell.angle_beta   90.00
_cell.angle_gamma   90.00
#
_symmetry.space_group_name_H-M   'P 1'
#
loop_
_entity.id
_entity.type
_entity.pdbx_description
1 polymer ?
#
loop_
_entity_poly.entity_id
_entity_poly.type
_entity_poly.pdbx_seq_one_letter_code
_entity_poly.pdbx_strand_id
1 'polypeptide(L)'
;MKEKARMFHDSFLTKLSLLLKGMVVAPPDRFGEALINERANGGIFTGSENFVIPNKLMPNAGMRLYGGAQYHRAMAEFRLVVGSIKCPPVTREEIVNACGVEDIHDGTNYSRTACVIAVAKARDTFEPYLHQLGFRLLYIMKRLIPISAFLLEKDGENFSSHDVLVKRVQSAFGRFAESTEQSCRERCMEDLASTTRFVTWSLHNKNRAGLRHFLDSFVAQEQLPVNALTAHSTGLHEQSPGLNDNKQDRSRGDLKSSNSSESNPPPVVSETRLVDLLDSTLWNRRLAPSSERIVYALVHQIFHGIKEHFLLTTELKFNCFLLMPIIDKLPAILREDLESAFEDDPDSIFDVTQLRHSLVQRKRELEIELKRVLVLRLILIAHCISILNCIVSGWFQIKRLKEKFGEINKKLNSLHVRQ
;
A
#
# COMPACT_ATOMS: atom_id res chain seq x y z
N MET A 1 4.81 -23.39 -29.63
CA MET A 1 3.83 -22.38 -29.14
C MET A 1 3.65 -22.48 -27.64
N LYS A 2 3.22 -23.64 -27.10
CA LYS A 2 3.14 -23.90 -25.65
C LYS A 2 4.43 -23.53 -24.89
N GLU A 3 5.60 -23.90 -25.43
CA GLU A 3 6.89 -23.55 -24.81
C GLU A 3 7.17 -22.04 -24.78
N LYS A 4 6.91 -21.33 -25.88
CA LYS A 4 7.11 -19.87 -25.95
C LYS A 4 6.19 -19.12 -24.99
N ALA A 5 4.95 -19.58 -24.84
CA ALA A 5 3.99 -18.99 -23.93
C ALA A 5 4.34 -19.28 -22.45
N ARG A 6 4.90 -20.46 -22.14
CA ARG A 6 5.45 -20.76 -20.81
C ARG A 6 6.65 -19.86 -20.48
N MET A 7 7.59 -19.71 -21.40
CA MET A 7 8.73 -18.79 -21.24
C MET A 7 8.28 -17.35 -21.02
N PHE A 8 7.33 -16.85 -21.81
CA PHE A 8 6.74 -15.52 -21.63
C PHE A 8 6.12 -15.34 -20.24
N HIS A 9 5.32 -16.32 -19.82
CA HIS A 9 4.67 -16.30 -18.52
C HIS A 9 5.69 -16.23 -17.37
N ASP A 10 6.74 -17.06 -17.43
CA ASP A 10 7.80 -17.07 -16.42
C ASP A 10 8.60 -15.76 -16.43
N SER A 11 8.89 -15.19 -17.61
CA SER A 11 9.49 -13.85 -17.74
C SER A 11 8.60 -12.78 -17.10
N PHE A 12 7.29 -12.79 -17.39
CA PHE A 12 6.33 -11.83 -16.82
C PHE A 12 6.25 -11.89 -15.30
N LEU A 13 6.14 -13.09 -14.74
CA LEU A 13 6.13 -13.29 -13.30
C LEU A 13 7.44 -12.83 -12.64
N THR A 14 8.56 -13.10 -13.30
CA THR A 14 9.87 -12.64 -12.82
C THR A 14 9.92 -11.11 -12.77
N LYS A 15 9.48 -10.42 -13.82
CA LYS A 15 9.43 -8.94 -13.84
C LYS A 15 8.47 -8.39 -12.79
N LEU A 16 7.30 -9.00 -12.63
CA LEU A 16 6.32 -8.61 -11.63
C LEU A 16 6.89 -8.73 -10.20
N SER A 17 7.56 -9.85 -9.89
CA SER A 17 8.21 -10.06 -8.60
C SER A 17 9.32 -9.03 -8.35
N LEU A 18 10.15 -8.75 -9.36
CA LEU A 18 11.22 -7.75 -9.26
C LEU A 18 10.68 -6.33 -9.06
N LEU A 19 9.55 -5.98 -9.71
CA LEU A 19 8.88 -4.69 -9.50
C LEU A 19 8.36 -4.53 -8.06
N LEU A 20 7.76 -5.58 -7.51
CA LEU A 20 7.29 -5.58 -6.12
C LEU A 20 8.45 -5.42 -5.13
N LYS A 21 9.59 -6.05 -5.41
CA LYS A 21 10.81 -5.93 -4.61
C LYS A 21 11.59 -4.63 -4.84
N GLY A 22 11.20 -3.81 -5.81
CA GLY A 22 11.92 -2.59 -6.17
C GLY A 22 13.27 -2.82 -6.86
N MET A 23 13.48 -4.00 -7.44
CA MET A 23 14.75 -4.41 -8.07
C MET A 23 14.84 -4.03 -9.56
N VAL A 24 13.76 -3.49 -10.13
CA VAL A 24 13.72 -3.05 -11.54
C VAL A 24 13.11 -1.65 -11.65
N VAL A 25 13.70 -0.85 -12.54
CA VAL A 25 13.33 0.55 -12.75
C VAL A 25 12.62 0.69 -14.09
N ALA A 26 11.33 1.03 -14.02
CA ALA A 26 10.56 1.57 -15.13
C ALA A 26 10.57 3.10 -15.03
N PRO A 27 10.44 3.85 -16.16
CA PRO A 27 10.42 5.30 -16.13
C PRO A 27 9.34 5.84 -15.17
N PRO A 28 9.70 6.52 -14.07
CA PRO A 28 8.74 7.11 -13.14
C PRO A 28 7.84 8.13 -13.84
N ASP A 29 8.35 8.75 -14.90
CA ASP A 29 7.62 9.74 -15.68
C ASP A 29 6.41 9.16 -16.44
N ARG A 30 6.43 7.86 -16.70
CA ARG A 30 5.34 7.16 -17.38
C ARG A 30 4.44 6.42 -16.41
N PHE A 31 5.02 5.75 -15.41
CA PHE A 31 4.29 4.81 -14.57
C PHE A 31 4.17 5.21 -13.10
N GLY A 32 4.95 6.18 -12.63
CA GLY A 32 4.87 6.63 -11.26
C GLY A 32 3.71 7.60 -11.03
N GLU A 33 3.09 7.53 -9.86
CA GLU A 33 2.07 8.47 -9.40
C GLU A 33 2.54 9.22 -8.17
N ALA A 34 2.23 10.52 -8.12
CA ALA A 34 2.31 11.31 -6.90
C ALA A 34 1.05 11.10 -6.07
N LEU A 35 1.12 11.32 -4.76
CA LEU A 35 0.03 11.03 -3.80
C LEU A 35 -1.34 11.56 -4.25
N ILE A 36 -1.37 12.76 -4.84
CA ILE A 36 -2.61 13.39 -5.31
C ILE A 36 -3.30 12.58 -6.41
N ASN A 37 -2.54 12.05 -7.37
CA ASN A 37 -3.07 11.22 -8.47
C ASN A 37 -3.59 9.91 -7.91
N GLU A 38 -2.88 9.35 -6.95
CA GLU A 38 -3.31 8.11 -6.37
C GLU A 38 -4.58 8.24 -5.54
N ARG A 39 -4.77 9.37 -4.83
CA ARG A 39 -6.03 9.67 -4.14
C ARG A 39 -7.20 9.83 -5.12
N ALA A 40 -6.93 10.44 -6.28
CA ALA A 40 -7.93 10.61 -7.32
C ALA A 40 -8.34 9.28 -7.97
N ASN A 41 -7.37 8.39 -8.24
CA ASN A 41 -7.62 7.16 -8.99
C ASN A 41 -7.89 5.94 -8.10
N GLY A 42 -7.12 5.82 -7.02
CA GLY A 42 -7.16 4.70 -6.08
C GLY A 42 -8.01 4.99 -4.84
N GLY A 43 -8.57 6.20 -4.70
CA GLY A 43 -9.42 6.59 -3.58
C GLY A 43 -8.65 7.28 -2.45
N ILE A 44 -9.39 8.12 -1.72
CA ILE A 44 -8.91 8.86 -0.55
C ILE A 44 -9.40 8.19 0.73
N PHE A 45 -8.61 8.28 1.79
CA PHE A 45 -9.04 7.83 3.10
C PHE A 45 -9.93 8.89 3.76
N THR A 46 -11.25 8.68 3.78
CA THR A 46 -12.24 9.60 4.33
C THR A 46 -13.23 8.86 5.21
N GLY A 47 -13.32 9.25 6.49
CA GLY A 47 -14.35 8.77 7.42
C GLY A 47 -15.51 9.75 7.53
N SER A 48 -16.31 9.60 8.58
CA SER A 48 -17.45 10.48 8.90
C SER A 48 -17.09 11.96 9.07
N GLU A 49 -15.84 12.26 9.44
CA GLU A 49 -15.35 13.59 9.79
C GLU A 49 -14.56 14.28 8.66
N ASN A 50 -14.70 13.87 7.38
CA ASN A 50 -14.04 14.45 6.20
C ASN A 50 -12.54 14.84 6.38
N PHE A 51 -11.85 14.17 7.31
CA PHE A 51 -10.50 14.53 7.70
C PHE A 51 -9.54 13.98 6.64
N VAL A 52 -8.93 14.89 5.89
CA VAL A 52 -7.93 14.56 4.88
C VAL A 52 -6.57 15.01 5.36
N ILE A 53 -5.62 14.08 5.42
CA ILE A 53 -4.24 14.43 5.76
C ILE A 53 -3.64 15.33 4.69
N PRO A 54 -3.05 16.49 5.07
CA PRO A 54 -2.35 17.35 4.14
C PRO A 54 -1.18 16.62 3.47
N ASN A 55 -0.99 16.83 2.17
CA ASN A 55 0.09 16.20 1.40
C ASN A 55 1.48 16.43 2.02
N LYS A 56 1.69 17.56 2.70
CA LYS A 56 2.96 17.91 3.36
C LYS A 56 3.34 16.98 4.51
N LEU A 57 2.38 16.30 5.11
CA LEU A 57 2.62 15.36 6.22
C LEU A 57 3.08 13.99 5.73
N MET A 58 2.87 13.69 4.44
CA MET A 58 3.22 12.42 3.84
C MET A 58 4.64 12.46 3.27
N PRO A 59 5.55 11.59 3.74
CA PRO A 59 6.85 11.41 3.10
C PRO A 59 6.68 11.07 1.63
N ASN A 60 7.53 11.68 0.78
CA ASN A 60 7.56 11.42 -0.65
C ASN A 60 6.22 11.70 -1.37
N ALA A 61 5.36 12.57 -0.84
CA ALA A 61 4.05 12.85 -1.44
C ALA A 61 4.14 13.35 -2.89
N GLY A 62 5.15 14.17 -3.20
CA GLY A 62 5.40 14.69 -4.55
C GLY A 62 6.17 13.73 -5.47
N MET A 63 6.73 12.64 -4.94
CA MET A 63 7.49 11.69 -5.75
C MET A 63 6.56 10.75 -6.51
N ARG A 64 6.95 10.45 -7.75
CA ARG A 64 6.24 9.52 -8.62
C ARG A 64 6.65 8.09 -8.30
N LEU A 65 5.82 7.36 -7.57
CA LEU A 65 6.11 5.99 -7.12
C LEU A 65 5.15 4.98 -7.78
N TYR A 66 5.59 3.72 -7.83
CA TYR A 66 4.81 2.57 -8.28
C TYR A 66 5.23 1.32 -7.49
N GLY A 67 4.43 0.25 -7.57
CA GLY A 67 4.74 -1.04 -6.93
C GLY A 67 4.92 -0.96 -5.42
N GLY A 68 5.96 -1.61 -4.88
CA GLY A 68 6.18 -1.72 -3.43
C GLY A 68 6.33 -0.37 -2.73
N ALA A 69 7.01 0.60 -3.34
CA ALA A 69 7.15 1.94 -2.77
C ALA A 69 5.80 2.67 -2.68
N GLN A 70 4.94 2.47 -3.68
CA GLN A 70 3.58 2.99 -3.69
C GLN A 70 2.72 2.35 -2.60
N TYR A 71 2.84 1.03 -2.45
CA TYR A 71 2.15 0.23 -1.43
C TYR A 71 2.50 0.73 -0.02
N HIS A 72 3.78 0.91 0.29
CA HIS A 72 4.22 1.41 1.60
C HIS A 72 3.73 2.82 1.88
N ARG A 73 3.66 3.70 0.87
CA ARG A 73 3.10 5.05 1.05
C ARG A 73 1.62 5.01 1.39
N ALA A 74 0.83 4.16 0.72
CA ALA A 74 -0.59 3.99 1.03
C ALA A 74 -0.82 3.43 2.45
N MET A 75 0.00 2.47 2.89
CA MET A 75 -0.05 1.94 4.26
C MET A 75 0.33 2.99 5.31
N ALA A 76 1.35 3.81 5.03
CA ALA A 76 1.74 4.91 5.92
C ALA A 76 0.65 5.99 6.01
N GLU A 77 -0.03 6.30 4.90
CA GLU A 77 -1.16 7.21 4.88
C GLU A 77 -2.31 6.66 5.74
N PHE A 78 -2.69 5.40 5.55
CA PHE A 78 -3.69 4.72 6.36
C PHE A 78 -3.36 4.80 7.87
N ARG A 79 -2.11 4.50 8.25
CA ARG A 79 -1.66 4.60 9.64
C ARG A 79 -1.83 5.99 10.23
N LEU A 80 -1.45 7.02 9.48
CA LEU A 80 -1.58 8.39 9.96
C LEU A 80 -3.05 8.82 10.05
N VAL A 81 -3.88 8.47 9.06
CA VAL A 81 -5.31 8.85 9.04
C VAL A 81 -6.01 8.17 10.20
N VAL A 82 -5.97 6.83 10.26
CA VAL A 82 -6.64 6.07 11.31
C VAL A 82 -6.05 6.37 12.67
N GLY A 83 -4.72 6.50 12.78
CA GLY A 83 -4.04 6.86 14.04
C GLY A 83 -4.47 8.22 14.61
N SER A 84 -4.88 9.16 13.77
CA SER A 84 -5.39 10.47 14.20
C SER A 84 -6.85 10.47 14.68
N ILE A 85 -7.59 9.39 14.41
CA ILE A 85 -9.01 9.29 14.78
C ILE A 85 -9.15 9.25 16.31
N LYS A 86 -10.07 10.09 16.80
CA LYS A 86 -10.51 10.12 18.20
C LYS A 86 -11.78 9.28 18.35
N CYS A 87 -12.06 8.86 19.58
CA CYS A 87 -13.34 8.23 19.90
C CYS A 87 -14.48 9.18 19.49
N PRO A 88 -15.47 8.72 18.70
CA PRO A 88 -16.67 9.51 18.42
C PRO A 88 -17.38 9.92 19.72
N PRO A 89 -18.20 10.98 19.70
CA PRO A 89 -18.92 11.42 20.88
C PRO A 89 -19.79 10.29 21.43
N VAL A 90 -19.70 10.12 22.76
CA VAL A 90 -20.50 9.18 23.54
C VAL A 90 -21.57 9.99 24.26
N THR A 91 -22.82 9.69 23.97
CA THR A 91 -23.97 10.34 24.58
C THR A 91 -24.39 9.67 25.88
N ARG A 92 -25.07 10.42 26.74
CA ARG A 92 -25.68 9.87 27.96
C ARG A 92 -26.68 8.75 27.64
N GLU A 93 -27.43 8.90 26.56
CA GLU A 93 -28.41 7.89 26.11
C GLU A 93 -27.72 6.57 25.78
N GLU A 94 -26.58 6.59 25.09
CA GLU A 94 -25.79 5.39 24.81
C GLU A 94 -25.30 4.71 26.09
N ILE A 95 -24.85 5.49 27.08
CA ILE A 95 -24.38 4.97 28.37
C ILE A 95 -25.52 4.29 29.12
N VAL A 96 -26.65 4.98 29.28
CA VAL A 96 -27.81 4.46 30.01
C VAL A 96 -28.38 3.22 29.32
N ASN A 97 -28.47 3.23 27.99
CA ASN A 97 -28.96 2.08 27.21
C ASN A 97 -28.03 0.86 27.31
N ALA A 98 -26.70 1.06 27.36
CA ALA A 98 -25.73 -0.01 27.48
C ALA A 98 -25.57 -0.57 28.91
N CYS A 99 -25.86 0.23 29.94
CA CYS A 99 -25.85 -0.22 31.34
C CYS A 99 -26.91 -1.31 31.60
N GLY A 100 -28.07 -1.24 30.94
CA GLY A 100 -29.13 -2.25 31.07
C GLY A 100 -29.94 -2.14 32.37
N VAL A 101 -30.66 -3.21 32.72
CA VAL A 101 -31.66 -3.26 33.81
C VAL A 101 -31.08 -3.80 35.12
N GLU A 102 -29.76 -4.00 35.22
CA GLU A 102 -29.14 -4.54 36.43
C GLU A 102 -29.28 -3.56 37.60
N ASP A 103 -29.82 -4.04 38.73
CA ASP A 103 -30.10 -3.21 39.93
C ASP A 103 -28.83 -2.69 40.64
N ILE A 104 -27.65 -3.20 40.26
CA ILE A 104 -26.34 -2.88 40.86
C ILE A 104 -25.41 -2.33 39.77
N HIS A 105 -24.92 -1.11 39.94
CA HIS A 105 -23.98 -0.47 39.02
C HIS A 105 -22.60 -0.33 39.67
N ASP A 106 -21.83 -1.41 39.64
CA ASP A 106 -20.48 -1.46 40.18
C ASP A 106 -19.42 -1.23 39.07
N GLY A 107 -18.14 -1.27 39.45
CA GLY A 107 -17.02 -1.14 38.50
C GLY A 107 -17.02 -2.20 37.39
N THR A 108 -17.55 -3.40 37.65
CA THR A 108 -17.70 -4.46 36.65
C THR A 108 -18.70 -4.06 35.59
N ASN A 109 -19.84 -3.50 36.00
CA ASN A 109 -20.88 -3.01 35.10
C ASN A 109 -20.44 -1.80 34.29
N TYR A 110 -19.67 -0.87 34.88
CA TYR A 110 -19.08 0.25 34.14
C TYR A 110 -18.09 -0.22 33.07
N SER A 111 -17.24 -1.20 33.40
CA SER A 111 -16.32 -1.79 32.45
C SER A 111 -17.04 -2.48 31.29
N ARG A 112 -18.06 -3.31 31.59
CA ARG A 112 -18.90 -3.97 30.57
C ARG A 112 -19.57 -2.95 29.66
N THR A 113 -20.22 -1.94 30.24
CA THR A 113 -20.90 -0.85 29.52
C THR A 113 -19.92 -0.15 28.58
N ALA A 114 -18.75 0.24 29.09
CA ALA A 114 -17.73 0.90 28.31
C ALA A 114 -17.21 0.04 27.16
N CYS A 115 -17.02 -1.27 27.38
CA CYS A 115 -16.61 -2.20 26.33
C CYS A 115 -17.64 -2.27 25.20
N VAL A 116 -18.93 -2.40 25.52
CA VAL A 116 -20.00 -2.48 24.52
C VAL A 116 -20.01 -1.24 23.64
N ILE A 117 -19.99 -0.05 24.25
CA ILE A 117 -20.01 1.22 23.51
C ILE A 117 -18.73 1.39 22.69
N ALA A 118 -17.56 1.17 23.30
CA ALA A 118 -16.28 1.38 22.62
C ALA A 118 -16.10 0.45 21.42
N VAL A 119 -16.51 -0.81 21.54
CA VAL A 119 -16.49 -1.76 20.42
C VAL A 119 -17.43 -1.32 19.32
N ALA A 120 -18.68 -0.95 19.65
CA ALA A 120 -19.66 -0.52 18.65
C ALA A 120 -19.12 0.69 17.86
N LYS A 121 -18.66 1.72 18.58
CA LYS A 121 -18.05 2.91 17.98
C LYS A 121 -16.82 2.56 17.14
N ALA A 122 -15.94 1.67 17.61
CA ALA A 122 -14.74 1.28 16.88
C ALA A 122 -15.08 0.55 15.57
N ARG A 123 -16.07 -0.35 15.59
CA ARG A 123 -16.53 -1.05 14.38
C ARG A 123 -17.04 -0.06 13.33
N ASP A 124 -18.00 0.77 13.72
CA ASP A 124 -18.61 1.77 12.83
C ASP A 124 -17.57 2.76 12.27
N THR A 125 -16.55 3.08 13.09
CA THR A 125 -15.51 4.02 12.69
C THR A 125 -14.48 3.39 11.76
N PHE A 126 -14.02 2.17 12.01
CA PHE A 126 -12.85 1.59 11.33
C PHE A 126 -13.19 0.73 10.11
N GLU A 127 -14.39 0.17 10.04
CA GLU A 127 -14.85 -0.66 8.91
C GLU A 127 -14.73 0.05 7.54
N PRO A 128 -15.19 1.31 7.36
CA PRO A 128 -15.03 2.02 6.08
C PRO A 128 -13.57 2.16 5.64
N TYR A 129 -12.64 2.32 6.59
CA TYR A 129 -11.21 2.45 6.28
C TYR A 129 -10.58 1.14 5.81
N LEU A 130 -11.09 -0.03 6.25
CA LEU A 130 -10.64 -1.32 5.71
C LEU A 130 -11.02 -1.45 4.23
N HIS A 131 -12.24 -1.05 3.86
CA HIS A 131 -12.68 -1.05 2.47
C HIS A 131 -11.84 -0.09 1.61
N GLN A 132 -11.58 1.11 2.12
CA GLN A 132 -10.74 2.10 1.42
C GLN A 132 -9.31 1.61 1.24
N LEU A 133 -8.71 0.99 2.28
CA LEU A 133 -7.38 0.42 2.20
C LEU A 133 -7.32 -0.72 1.18
N GLY A 134 -8.27 -1.65 1.25
CA GLY A 134 -8.37 -2.76 0.31
C GLY A 134 -8.46 -2.30 -1.14
N PHE A 135 -9.36 -1.36 -1.42
CA PHE A 135 -9.51 -0.74 -2.75
C PHE A 135 -8.21 -0.06 -3.20
N ARG A 136 -7.56 0.71 -2.32
CA ARG A 136 -6.31 1.43 -2.62
C ARG A 136 -5.17 0.49 -2.97
N LEU A 137 -4.98 -0.57 -2.17
CA LEU A 137 -3.91 -1.53 -2.38
C LEU A 137 -4.17 -2.39 -3.62
N LEU A 138 -5.42 -2.79 -3.87
CA LEU A 138 -5.81 -3.50 -5.08
C LEU A 138 -5.54 -2.67 -6.35
N TYR A 139 -5.85 -1.37 -6.31
CA TYR A 139 -5.51 -0.44 -7.39
C TYR A 139 -4.01 -0.43 -7.68
N ILE A 140 -3.17 -0.32 -6.64
CA ILE A 140 -1.70 -0.37 -6.77
C ILE A 140 -1.25 -1.69 -7.39
N MET A 141 -1.83 -2.83 -6.98
CA MET A 141 -1.49 -4.14 -7.52
C MET A 141 -1.83 -4.25 -9.01
N LYS A 142 -3.04 -3.81 -9.42
CA LYS A 142 -3.46 -3.85 -10.82
C LYS A 142 -2.58 -3.00 -11.74
N ARG A 143 -2.00 -1.91 -11.24
CA ARG A 143 -1.07 -1.05 -11.99
C ARG A 143 0.26 -1.73 -12.30
N LEU A 144 0.63 -2.81 -11.61
CA LEU A 144 1.88 -3.51 -11.88
C LEU A 144 1.86 -4.20 -13.25
N ILE A 145 0.69 -4.60 -13.73
CA ILE A 145 0.53 -5.34 -14.99
C ILE A 145 1.06 -4.55 -16.20
N PRO A 146 0.60 -3.31 -16.49
CA PRO A 146 1.12 -2.54 -17.61
C PRO A 146 2.61 -2.18 -17.45
N ILE A 147 3.13 -2.09 -16.22
CA ILE A 147 4.55 -1.83 -15.97
C ILE A 147 5.39 -3.07 -16.31
N SER A 148 4.96 -4.25 -15.85
CA SER A 148 5.60 -5.52 -16.18
C SER A 148 5.62 -5.76 -17.69
N ALA A 149 4.49 -5.52 -18.36
CA ALA A 149 4.39 -5.66 -19.82
C ALA A 149 5.39 -4.75 -20.56
N PHE A 150 5.48 -3.48 -20.16
CA PHE A 150 6.46 -2.55 -20.73
C PHE A 150 7.91 -2.98 -20.52
N LEU A 151 8.24 -3.50 -19.33
CA LEU A 151 9.60 -3.94 -19.03
C LEU A 151 10.03 -5.15 -19.86
N LEU A 152 9.11 -6.07 -20.11
CA LEU A 152 9.35 -7.19 -21.01
C LEU A 152 9.54 -6.73 -22.46
N GLU A 153 8.74 -5.74 -22.91
CA GLU A 153 8.83 -5.22 -24.29
C GLU A 153 10.20 -4.59 -24.53
N LYS A 154 10.70 -3.85 -23.54
CA LYS A 154 12.04 -3.29 -23.55
C LYS A 154 13.14 -4.34 -23.68
N ASP A 155 12.94 -5.54 -23.13
CA ASP A 155 13.90 -6.64 -23.18
C ASP A 155 13.86 -7.42 -24.51
N GLY A 156 13.04 -6.98 -25.47
CA GLY A 156 12.97 -7.56 -26.81
C GLY A 156 12.09 -8.80 -26.92
N GLU A 157 11.33 -9.14 -25.87
CA GLU A 157 10.26 -10.14 -25.95
C GLU A 157 9.08 -9.53 -26.72
N ASN A 158 9.12 -9.54 -28.05
CA ASN A 158 8.14 -8.81 -28.87
C ASN A 158 6.70 -9.34 -28.73
N PHE A 159 5.81 -8.42 -28.34
CA PHE A 159 4.43 -8.61 -27.89
C PHE A 159 3.38 -8.74 -28.99
N SER A 160 3.66 -8.29 -30.20
CA SER A 160 2.65 -8.08 -31.25
C SER A 160 1.94 -9.35 -31.74
N SER A 161 2.33 -10.53 -31.24
CA SER A 161 1.71 -11.83 -31.55
C SER A 161 0.88 -12.41 -30.41
N HIS A 162 0.82 -11.75 -29.23
CA HIS A 162 0.31 -12.34 -27.99
C HIS A 162 -0.61 -11.42 -27.15
N ASP A 163 -1.30 -10.46 -27.76
CA ASP A 163 -2.27 -9.58 -27.06
C ASP A 163 -3.34 -10.37 -26.28
N VAL A 164 -3.78 -11.51 -26.82
CA VAL A 164 -4.75 -12.42 -26.18
C VAL A 164 -4.16 -13.03 -24.90
N LEU A 165 -2.91 -13.47 -24.94
CA LEU A 165 -2.19 -14.02 -23.79
C LEU A 165 -1.97 -12.96 -22.71
N VAL A 166 -1.59 -11.74 -23.07
CA VAL A 166 -1.43 -10.62 -22.11
C VAL A 166 -2.76 -10.29 -21.43
N LYS A 167 -3.85 -10.19 -22.20
CA LYS A 167 -5.20 -9.96 -21.64
C LYS A 167 -5.64 -11.08 -20.72
N ARG A 168 -5.31 -12.34 -21.05
CA ARG A 168 -5.60 -13.50 -20.19
C ARG A 168 -4.83 -13.42 -18.87
N VAL A 169 -3.52 -13.20 -18.94
CA VAL A 169 -2.67 -13.04 -17.74
C VAL A 169 -3.16 -11.86 -16.89
N GLN A 170 -3.54 -10.75 -17.51
CA GLN A 170 -4.12 -9.59 -16.83
C GLN A 170 -5.44 -9.93 -16.12
N SER A 171 -6.33 -10.69 -16.78
CA SER A 171 -7.60 -11.13 -16.20
C SER A 171 -7.40 -12.12 -15.05
N ALA A 172 -6.51 -13.10 -15.22
CA ALA A 172 -6.18 -14.07 -14.17
C ALA A 172 -5.52 -13.40 -12.96
N PHE A 173 -4.58 -12.48 -13.19
CA PHE A 173 -4.01 -11.65 -12.13
C PHE A 173 -5.08 -10.81 -11.43
N GLY A 174 -5.96 -10.15 -12.19
CA GLY A 174 -7.03 -9.32 -11.67
C GLY A 174 -7.97 -10.09 -10.73
N ARG A 175 -8.45 -11.26 -11.18
CA ARG A 175 -9.28 -12.18 -10.39
C ARG A 175 -8.57 -12.64 -9.12
N PHE A 176 -7.29 -13.02 -9.22
CA PHE A 176 -6.52 -13.46 -8.06
C PHE A 176 -6.33 -12.33 -7.05
N ALA A 177 -5.97 -11.12 -7.50
CA ALA A 177 -5.76 -9.97 -6.64
C ALA A 177 -7.05 -9.54 -5.94
N GLU A 178 -8.19 -9.55 -6.65
CA GLU A 178 -9.52 -9.28 -6.08
C GLU A 178 -9.91 -10.31 -5.02
N SER A 179 -9.78 -11.60 -5.33
CA SER A 179 -10.11 -12.68 -4.38
C SER A 179 -9.21 -12.64 -3.14
N THR A 180 -7.92 -12.37 -3.33
CA THR A 180 -6.96 -12.26 -2.24
C THR A 180 -7.23 -11.03 -1.37
N GLU A 181 -7.54 -9.88 -1.98
CA GLU A 181 -7.94 -8.67 -1.25
C GLU A 181 -9.20 -8.90 -0.44
N GLN A 182 -10.22 -9.50 -1.06
CA GLN A 182 -11.48 -9.81 -0.39
C GLN A 182 -11.25 -10.73 0.82
N SER A 183 -10.52 -11.84 0.66
CA SER A 183 -10.22 -12.75 1.77
C SER A 183 -9.39 -12.09 2.86
N CYS A 184 -8.43 -11.22 2.51
CA CYS A 184 -7.67 -10.44 3.48
C CYS A 184 -8.56 -9.48 4.26
N ARG A 185 -9.44 -8.75 3.57
CA ARG A 185 -10.38 -7.80 4.18
C ARG A 185 -11.37 -8.50 5.11
N GLU A 186 -11.94 -9.63 4.68
CA GLU A 186 -12.85 -10.44 5.52
C GLU A 186 -12.17 -10.87 6.82
N ARG A 187 -10.90 -11.31 6.77
CA ARG A 187 -10.13 -11.61 7.99
C ARG A 187 -9.94 -10.40 8.89
N CYS A 188 -9.69 -9.21 8.34
CA CYS A 188 -9.59 -7.99 9.14
C CYS A 188 -10.94 -7.61 9.78
N MET A 189 -12.04 -7.82 9.04
CA MET A 189 -13.40 -7.60 9.54
C MET A 189 -13.77 -8.56 10.67
N GLU A 190 -13.39 -9.83 10.56
CA GLU A 190 -13.56 -10.83 11.62
C GLU A 190 -12.79 -10.46 12.89
N ASP A 191 -11.56 -9.95 12.76
CA ASP A 191 -10.79 -9.44 13.90
C ASP A 191 -11.48 -8.23 14.55
N LEU A 192 -11.95 -7.28 13.74
CA LEU A 192 -12.64 -6.10 14.23
C LEU A 192 -13.95 -6.47 14.95
N ALA A 193 -14.68 -7.47 14.46
CA ALA A 193 -15.86 -8.02 15.12
C ALA A 193 -15.53 -8.79 16.42
N SER A 194 -14.43 -9.55 16.42
CA SER A 194 -14.00 -10.39 17.56
C SER A 194 -13.16 -9.66 18.60
N THR A 195 -12.75 -8.41 18.35
CA THR A 195 -12.02 -7.54 19.29
C THR A 195 -12.80 -7.33 20.61
N THR A 196 -14.11 -7.60 20.61
CA THR A 196 -14.97 -7.77 21.80
C THR A 196 -14.39 -8.67 22.89
N ARG A 197 -13.58 -9.68 22.55
CA ARG A 197 -13.07 -10.68 23.50
C ARG A 197 -11.69 -10.33 24.11
N PHE A 198 -10.92 -9.45 23.48
CA PHE A 198 -9.53 -9.12 23.87
C PHE A 198 -9.41 -7.91 24.81
N VAL A 199 -10.37 -6.99 24.76
CA VAL A 199 -10.37 -5.76 25.56
C VAL A 199 -10.47 -6.06 27.07
N THR A 200 -11.21 -7.10 27.45
CA THR A 200 -11.26 -7.62 28.83
C THR A 200 -9.88 -8.04 29.36
N TRP A 201 -8.97 -8.47 28.48
CA TRP A 201 -7.61 -8.91 28.83
C TRP A 201 -6.57 -7.78 28.78
N SER A 202 -6.64 -6.87 27.79
CA SER A 202 -5.65 -5.78 27.64
C SER A 202 -5.76 -4.65 28.68
N LEU A 203 -6.88 -4.54 29.41
CA LEU A 203 -6.96 -3.62 30.55
C LEU A 203 -5.92 -3.95 31.66
N HIS A 204 -5.43 -5.19 31.71
CA HIS A 204 -4.61 -5.67 32.82
C HIS A 204 -3.12 -5.32 32.77
N ASN A 205 -2.51 -4.95 31.63
CA ASN A 205 -1.04 -4.86 31.56
C ASN A 205 -0.42 -3.55 31.01
N LYS A 206 -1.14 -2.73 30.22
CA LYS A 206 -0.55 -1.49 29.63
C LYS A 206 -1.40 -0.21 29.78
N ASN A 207 -2.72 -0.32 29.98
CA ASN A 207 -3.62 0.83 30.08
C ASN A 207 -3.88 1.35 31.50
N ARG A 208 -3.35 0.69 32.53
CA ARG A 208 -3.57 1.08 33.94
C ARG A 208 -2.94 2.43 34.30
N ALA A 209 -1.79 2.76 33.72
CA ALA A 209 -1.10 4.03 33.97
C ALA A 209 -1.81 5.23 33.30
N GLY A 210 -2.29 5.06 32.07
CA GLY A 210 -3.07 6.08 31.36
C GLY A 210 -4.41 6.35 32.03
N LEU A 211 -5.11 5.29 32.47
CA LEU A 211 -6.36 5.44 33.22
C LEU A 211 -6.14 6.14 34.57
N ARG A 212 -5.05 5.83 35.30
CA ARG A 212 -4.69 6.52 36.55
C ARG A 212 -4.43 8.01 36.33
N HIS A 213 -3.57 8.36 35.37
CA HIS A 213 -3.27 9.77 35.08
C HIS A 213 -4.52 10.53 34.58
N PHE A 214 -5.41 9.86 33.85
CA PHE A 214 -6.69 10.44 33.45
C PHE A 214 -7.57 10.69 34.67
N LEU A 215 -7.82 9.68 35.51
CA LEU A 215 -8.62 9.79 36.73
C LEU A 215 -8.06 10.82 37.73
N ASP A 216 -6.74 10.89 37.91
CA ASP A 216 -6.06 11.87 38.77
C ASP A 216 -6.28 13.32 38.28
N SER A 217 -6.34 13.53 36.96
CA SER A 217 -6.68 14.82 36.37
C SER A 217 -8.13 15.25 36.66
N PHE A 218 -9.06 14.31 36.90
CA PHE A 218 -10.45 14.63 37.28
C PHE A 218 -10.58 14.93 38.76
N VAL A 219 -9.88 14.18 39.62
CA VAL A 219 -9.86 14.43 41.07
C VAL A 219 -9.28 15.81 41.38
N ALA A 220 -8.26 16.25 40.61
CA ALA A 220 -7.71 17.60 40.73
C ALA A 220 -8.69 18.71 40.31
N GLN A 221 -9.64 18.42 39.41
CA GLN A 221 -10.62 19.39 38.90
C GLN A 221 -11.83 19.57 39.84
N GLU A 222 -12.16 18.56 40.65
CA GLU A 222 -13.18 18.64 41.71
C GLU A 222 -12.68 19.27 43.02
N GLN A 223 -11.37 19.53 43.15
CA GLN A 223 -10.75 20.14 44.33
C GLN A 223 -10.62 21.67 44.28
N LEU A 224 -11.15 22.36 43.26
CA LEU A 224 -11.28 23.82 43.30
C LEU A 224 -12.45 24.18 44.24
N PRO A 225 -12.18 24.77 45.43
CA PRO A 225 -13.24 25.03 46.38
C PRO A 225 -14.15 26.13 45.85
N VAL A 226 -15.45 25.81 45.78
CA VAL A 226 -16.55 26.75 45.75
C VAL A 226 -16.49 27.53 47.07
N ASN A 227 -15.74 28.63 47.12
CA ASN A 227 -15.92 29.71 48.09
C ASN A 227 -14.97 30.88 47.80
N ALA A 228 -15.47 31.84 47.03
CA ALA A 228 -15.10 33.26 47.06
C ALA A 228 -15.99 34.00 46.04
N LEU A 229 -16.77 35.05 46.30
CA LEU A 229 -16.89 36.02 47.39
C LEU A 229 -18.21 36.79 47.17
N THR A 230 -18.96 37.07 48.25
CA THR A 230 -19.68 38.34 48.41
C THR A 230 -18.87 39.21 49.38
N ALA A 231 -18.39 40.34 48.85
CA ALA A 231 -17.94 41.60 49.46
C ALA A 231 -17.50 41.65 50.95
N HIS A 232 -16.28 42.14 51.21
CA HIS A 232 -16.08 43.57 51.46
C HIS A 232 -14.61 44.00 51.45
N SER A 233 -14.43 45.26 51.06
CA SER A 233 -13.22 46.05 50.82
C SER A 233 -12.51 46.52 52.10
N THR A 234 -11.17 46.63 52.07
CA THR A 234 -10.37 47.86 52.30
C THR A 234 -8.93 47.54 52.74
N GLY A 235 -7.94 48.24 52.17
CA GLY A 235 -6.61 48.42 52.78
C GLY A 235 -5.40 48.21 51.86
N LEU A 236 -4.89 49.32 51.31
CA LEU A 236 -3.67 49.48 50.49
C LEU A 236 -2.37 49.24 51.28
N HIS A 237 -1.33 48.63 50.68
CA HIS A 237 -0.06 49.30 50.30
C HIS A 237 0.93 48.33 49.62
N GLU A 238 2.04 48.89 49.12
CA GLU A 238 2.90 48.48 48.01
C GLU A 238 4.12 47.61 48.38
N GLN A 239 4.73 47.09 47.30
CA GLN A 239 6.18 46.87 47.06
C GLN A 239 6.80 45.49 47.39
N SER A 240 7.34 44.90 46.33
CA SER A 240 8.33 43.80 46.22
C SER A 240 9.77 44.33 46.51
N PRO A 241 10.90 43.58 46.35
CA PRO A 241 11.14 42.13 46.21
C PRO A 241 12.39 41.59 47.01
N GLY A 242 12.71 40.28 46.91
CA GLY A 242 14.06 39.70 47.17
C GLY A 242 14.04 38.42 48.03
N LEU A 243 14.32 37.22 47.50
CA LEU A 243 15.61 36.53 47.26
C LEU A 243 16.35 35.99 48.52
N ASN A 244 16.61 34.68 48.45
CA ASN A 244 17.76 33.91 48.95
C ASN A 244 17.76 33.20 50.32
N ASP A 245 17.86 31.86 50.19
CA ASP A 245 18.92 30.97 50.66
C ASP A 245 19.08 30.53 52.14
N ASN A 246 19.06 29.19 52.26
CA ASN A 246 20.06 28.31 52.87
C ASN A 246 19.97 27.85 54.35
N LYS A 247 20.24 26.53 54.44
CA LYS A 247 20.88 25.72 55.51
C LYS A 247 20.04 25.31 56.72
N GLN A 248 19.88 23.99 56.94
CA GLN A 248 20.75 23.10 57.76
C GLN A 248 20.84 23.63 59.21
N ASP A 249 20.59 22.89 60.28
CA ASP A 249 21.10 21.55 60.60
C ASP A 249 20.40 20.96 61.85
N ARG A 250 20.64 19.68 62.10
CA ARG A 250 20.17 18.75 63.14
C ARG A 250 20.41 19.18 64.60
N SER A 251 19.60 18.63 65.52
CA SER A 251 19.96 17.65 66.59
C SER A 251 18.93 17.69 67.75
N ARG A 252 18.16 16.61 67.99
CA ARG A 252 18.37 15.45 68.89
C ARG A 252 18.42 15.79 70.40
N GLY A 253 17.39 15.34 71.14
CA GLY A 253 17.36 15.30 72.60
C GLY A 253 16.07 14.64 73.13
N ASP A 254 16.15 13.38 73.56
CA ASP A 254 15.11 12.62 74.26
C ASP A 254 14.99 13.06 75.74
N LEU A 255 13.77 13.05 76.31
CA LEU A 255 13.38 12.30 77.54
C LEU A 255 12.05 12.78 78.18
N LYS A 256 11.05 11.88 78.11
CA LYS A 256 10.07 11.42 79.13
C LYS A 256 9.15 12.40 79.93
N SER A 257 7.83 12.19 79.71
CA SER A 257 6.82 11.72 80.69
C SER A 257 5.62 12.62 81.06
N SER A 258 4.43 12.05 80.79
CA SER A 258 3.13 12.06 81.50
C SER A 258 2.12 13.22 81.39
N ASN A 259 0.98 12.86 80.74
CA ASN A 259 -0.46 13.16 80.97
C ASN A 259 -0.91 14.64 80.96
N SER A 260 -2.05 15.09 80.42
CA SER A 260 -3.25 14.54 79.72
C SER A 260 -4.06 15.81 79.36
N SER A 261 -4.55 16.03 78.13
CA SER A 261 -5.97 15.92 77.75
C SER A 261 -6.20 16.57 76.38
N GLU A 262 -7.24 16.10 75.71
CA GLU A 262 -7.55 16.12 74.27
C GLU A 262 -7.99 17.47 73.66
N SER A 263 -7.65 17.70 72.38
CA SER A 263 -8.61 17.67 71.26
C SER A 263 -7.99 18.21 69.96
N ASN A 264 -7.50 17.30 69.10
CA ASN A 264 -7.24 17.55 67.68
C ASN A 264 -8.20 16.65 66.87
N PRO A 265 -8.83 17.13 65.78
CA PRO A 265 -9.68 16.29 64.94
C PRO A 265 -8.83 15.30 64.13
N PRO A 266 -9.32 14.09 63.85
CA PRO A 266 -8.53 13.06 63.19
C PRO A 266 -8.46 13.30 61.66
N PRO A 267 -7.38 12.82 60.98
CA PRO A 267 -7.22 12.88 59.52
C PRO A 267 -8.15 11.89 58.76
N VAL A 268 -9.08 11.26 59.48
CA VAL A 268 -9.96 10.21 58.98
C VAL A 268 -11.01 10.77 58.03
N VAL A 269 -11.32 12.07 58.09
CA VAL A 269 -12.44 12.70 57.36
C VAL A 269 -12.24 12.72 55.83
N SER A 270 -11.00 12.78 55.33
CA SER A 270 -10.74 12.75 53.89
C SER A 270 -10.82 11.34 53.29
N GLU A 271 -10.39 10.33 54.05
CA GLU A 271 -10.41 8.93 53.60
C GLU A 271 -11.83 8.34 53.73
N THR A 272 -12.53 8.65 54.83
CA THR A 272 -13.96 8.32 54.97
C THR A 272 -14.83 9.07 53.96
N ARG A 273 -14.55 10.33 53.60
CA ARG A 273 -15.30 11.00 52.52
C ARG A 273 -15.11 10.33 51.15
N LEU A 274 -13.93 9.79 50.87
CA LEU A 274 -13.63 9.12 49.60
C LEU A 274 -14.22 7.71 49.57
N VAL A 275 -14.22 7.02 50.71
CA VAL A 275 -14.93 5.75 50.93
C VAL A 275 -16.45 5.96 50.89
N ASP A 276 -16.98 7.02 51.48
CA ASP A 276 -18.40 7.39 51.41
C ASP A 276 -18.80 7.85 50.01
N LEU A 277 -17.89 8.49 49.25
CA LEU A 277 -18.09 8.78 47.82
C LEU A 277 -18.09 7.50 46.98
N LEU A 278 -17.23 6.54 47.31
CA LEU A 278 -17.21 5.22 46.69
C LEU A 278 -18.48 4.44 47.03
N ASP A 279 -18.89 4.37 48.30
CA ASP A 279 -20.12 3.70 48.74
C ASP A 279 -21.36 4.39 48.16
N SER A 280 -21.44 5.72 48.18
CA SER A 280 -22.56 6.45 47.55
C SER A 280 -22.59 6.35 46.02
N THR A 281 -21.47 6.02 45.38
CA THR A 281 -21.38 5.72 43.92
C THR A 281 -21.64 4.24 43.61
N LEU A 282 -21.40 3.33 44.56
CA LEU A 282 -21.61 1.89 44.42
C LEU A 282 -23.05 1.46 44.76
N TRP A 283 -23.78 2.22 45.60
CA TRP A 283 -25.08 1.82 46.14
C TRP A 283 -26.28 2.69 45.69
N ASN A 284 -26.10 3.74 44.88
CA ASN A 284 -27.21 4.59 44.40
C ASN A 284 -27.77 4.15 43.04
N ARG A 285 -29.10 3.98 42.99
CA ARG A 285 -29.91 3.56 41.81
C ARG A 285 -30.07 4.61 40.70
N ARG A 286 -29.39 5.74 40.80
CA ARG A 286 -29.28 6.74 39.73
C ARG A 286 -27.83 6.78 39.31
N LEU A 287 -27.57 6.64 38.00
CA LEU A 287 -26.23 6.89 37.43
C LEU A 287 -25.79 8.29 37.90
N ALA A 288 -24.92 8.33 38.91
CA ALA A 288 -24.40 9.56 39.44
C ALA A 288 -23.58 10.24 38.33
N PRO A 289 -23.54 11.59 38.26
CA PRO A 289 -22.68 12.29 37.31
C PRO A 289 -21.22 11.81 37.34
N SER A 290 -20.73 11.32 38.49
CA SER A 290 -19.44 10.66 38.65
C SER A 290 -19.33 9.34 37.88
N SER A 291 -20.33 8.45 37.98
CA SER A 291 -20.35 7.15 37.28
C SER A 291 -20.43 7.28 35.75
N GLU A 292 -21.20 8.24 35.23
CA GLU A 292 -21.26 8.54 33.80
C GLU A 292 -19.88 8.95 33.26
N ARG A 293 -19.17 9.81 34.01
CA ARG A 293 -17.82 10.25 33.67
C ARG A 293 -16.81 9.09 33.67
N ILE A 294 -16.93 8.15 34.61
CA ILE A 294 -16.08 6.95 34.66
C ILE A 294 -16.30 6.09 33.42
N VAL A 295 -17.56 5.82 33.05
CA VAL A 295 -17.86 5.05 31.82
C VAL A 295 -17.32 5.78 30.59
N TYR A 296 -17.54 7.10 30.49
CA TYR A 296 -17.00 7.91 29.40
C TYR A 296 -15.47 7.80 29.27
N ALA A 297 -14.75 7.92 30.39
CA ALA A 297 -13.31 7.74 30.47
C ALA A 297 -12.87 6.35 29.95
N LEU A 298 -13.55 5.31 30.42
CA LEU A 298 -13.27 3.93 30.04
C LEU A 298 -13.51 3.69 28.55
N VAL A 299 -14.59 4.24 27.98
CA VAL A 299 -14.88 4.13 26.54
C VAL A 299 -13.74 4.69 25.71
N HIS A 300 -13.26 5.89 26.04
CA HIS A 300 -12.16 6.53 25.32
C HIS A 300 -10.86 5.72 25.41
N GLN A 301 -10.52 5.20 26.59
CA GLN A 301 -9.32 4.41 26.78
C GLN A 301 -9.38 3.07 26.04
N ILE A 302 -10.54 2.41 26.06
CA ILE A 302 -10.78 1.15 25.34
C ILE A 302 -10.72 1.40 23.84
N PHE A 303 -11.42 2.42 23.33
CA PHE A 303 -11.41 2.79 21.91
C PHE A 303 -9.98 3.05 21.42
N HIS A 304 -9.18 3.78 22.20
CA HIS A 304 -7.77 3.99 21.88
C HIS A 304 -6.99 2.67 21.78
N GLY A 305 -7.18 1.75 22.74
CA GLY A 305 -6.57 0.42 22.69
C GLY A 305 -7.00 -0.41 21.47
N ILE A 306 -8.28 -0.37 21.11
CA ILE A 306 -8.81 -1.03 19.91
C ILE A 306 -8.16 -0.45 18.66
N LYS A 307 -8.03 0.87 18.56
CA LYS A 307 -7.41 1.56 17.43
C LYS A 307 -5.96 1.12 17.20
N GLU A 308 -5.15 1.10 18.26
CA GLU A 308 -3.74 0.68 18.16
C GLU A 308 -3.63 -0.79 17.74
N HIS A 309 -4.47 -1.65 18.30
CA HIS A 309 -4.52 -3.06 17.91
C HIS A 309 -4.94 -3.21 16.44
N PHE A 310 -6.00 -2.52 16.03
CA PHE A 310 -6.54 -2.52 14.67
C PHE A 310 -5.50 -2.08 13.64
N LEU A 311 -4.74 -1.03 13.91
CA LEU A 311 -3.67 -0.56 13.03
C LEU A 311 -2.60 -1.64 12.82
N LEU A 312 -2.11 -2.24 13.92
CA LEU A 312 -1.07 -3.25 13.89
C LEU A 312 -1.53 -4.52 13.18
N THR A 313 -2.73 -5.02 13.50
CA THR A 313 -3.25 -6.26 12.90
C THR A 313 -3.60 -6.06 11.44
N THR A 314 -4.18 -4.92 11.07
CA THR A 314 -4.51 -4.61 9.67
C THR A 314 -3.25 -4.54 8.80
N GLU A 315 -2.22 -3.81 9.22
CA GLU A 315 -0.96 -3.73 8.46
C GLU A 315 -0.31 -5.11 8.32
N LEU A 316 -0.23 -5.88 9.41
CA LEU A 316 0.30 -7.24 9.37
C LEU A 316 -0.51 -8.13 8.40
N LYS A 317 -1.84 -8.08 8.46
CA LYS A 317 -2.71 -8.90 7.63
C LYS A 317 -2.60 -8.56 6.16
N PHE A 318 -2.60 -7.28 5.78
CA PHE A 318 -2.41 -6.90 4.38
C PHE A 318 -1.02 -7.29 3.86
N ASN A 319 0.02 -7.22 4.70
CA ASN A 319 1.33 -7.72 4.31
C ASN A 319 1.33 -9.25 4.11
N CYS A 320 0.79 -10.01 5.07
CA CYS A 320 0.86 -11.47 5.06
C CYS A 320 -0.19 -12.16 4.15
N PHE A 321 -1.35 -11.54 3.95
CA PHE A 321 -2.50 -12.15 3.27
C PHE A 321 -2.90 -11.43 1.97
N LEU A 322 -2.34 -10.26 1.66
CA LEU A 322 -2.45 -9.65 0.32
C LEU A 322 -1.10 -9.65 -0.41
N LEU A 323 -0.08 -9.02 0.18
CA LEU A 323 1.21 -8.84 -0.49
C LEU A 323 1.94 -10.18 -0.69
N MET A 324 2.09 -10.99 0.36
CA MET A 324 2.81 -12.27 0.26
C MET A 324 2.16 -13.27 -0.72
N PRO A 325 0.82 -13.47 -0.76
CA PRO A 325 0.22 -14.33 -1.77
C PRO A 325 0.44 -13.86 -3.21
N ILE A 326 0.48 -12.55 -3.45
CA ILE A 326 0.81 -11.98 -4.76
C ILE A 326 2.27 -12.27 -5.15
N ILE A 327 3.18 -12.31 -4.18
CA ILE A 327 4.60 -12.61 -4.45
C ILE A 327 4.82 -14.11 -4.65
N ASP A 328 4.23 -14.96 -3.79
CA ASP A 328 4.61 -16.37 -3.68
C ASP A 328 3.62 -17.33 -4.36
N LYS A 329 2.31 -17.06 -4.31
CA LYS A 329 1.27 -18.00 -4.78
C LYS A 329 0.82 -17.72 -6.21
N LEU A 330 0.73 -16.45 -6.57
CA LEU A 330 0.34 -16.01 -7.91
C LEU A 330 1.15 -16.70 -9.02
N PRO A 331 2.48 -16.89 -8.92
CA PRO A 331 3.25 -17.60 -9.94
C PRO A 331 2.75 -19.01 -10.25
N ALA A 332 2.36 -19.76 -9.21
CA ALA A 332 1.86 -21.12 -9.35
C ALA A 332 0.46 -21.14 -9.97
N ILE A 333 -0.43 -20.28 -9.49
CA ILE A 333 -1.82 -20.20 -9.96
C ILE A 333 -1.91 -19.75 -11.42
N LEU A 334 -1.09 -18.78 -11.83
CA LEU A 334 -1.06 -18.35 -13.22
C LEU A 334 -0.49 -19.43 -14.14
N ARG A 335 0.47 -20.25 -13.66
CA ARG A 335 0.98 -21.40 -14.42
C ARG A 335 -0.11 -22.45 -14.63
N GLU A 336 -0.87 -22.76 -13.58
CA GLU A 336 -1.98 -23.72 -13.62
C GLU A 336 -3.13 -23.23 -14.53
N ASP A 337 -3.54 -21.95 -14.43
CA ASP A 337 -4.58 -21.35 -15.31
C ASP A 337 -4.15 -21.41 -16.77
N LEU A 338 -2.86 -21.18 -17.06
CA LEU A 338 -2.31 -21.26 -18.41
C LEU A 338 -2.23 -22.72 -18.91
N GLU A 339 -1.84 -23.67 -18.06
CA GLU A 339 -1.75 -25.09 -18.40
C GLU A 339 -3.14 -25.69 -18.69
N SER A 340 -4.14 -25.42 -17.85
CA SER A 340 -5.54 -25.79 -18.12
C SER A 340 -6.02 -25.18 -19.43
N ALA A 341 -5.75 -23.89 -19.66
CA ALA A 341 -6.15 -23.23 -20.90
C ALA A 341 -5.56 -23.88 -22.16
N PHE A 342 -4.32 -24.42 -22.08
CA PHE A 342 -3.71 -25.14 -23.20
C PHE A 342 -4.37 -26.50 -23.46
N GLU A 343 -4.95 -27.13 -22.44
CA GLU A 343 -5.62 -28.42 -22.56
C GLU A 343 -7.07 -28.25 -23.03
N ASP A 344 -7.75 -27.23 -22.53
CA ASP A 344 -9.18 -27.01 -22.77
C ASP A 344 -9.47 -26.32 -24.12
N ASP A 345 -8.75 -25.24 -24.45
CA ASP A 345 -9.00 -24.46 -25.67
C ASP A 345 -7.75 -23.68 -26.15
N PRO A 346 -6.93 -24.24 -27.07
CA PRO A 346 -5.75 -23.58 -27.60
C PRO A 346 -6.06 -22.35 -28.48
N ASP A 347 -7.27 -22.25 -29.03
CA ASP A 347 -7.72 -21.09 -29.83
C ASP A 347 -8.05 -19.90 -28.90
N SER A 348 -8.31 -20.14 -27.61
CA SER A 348 -8.48 -19.09 -26.60
C SER A 348 -7.17 -18.37 -26.23
N ILE A 349 -6.01 -18.96 -26.53
CA ILE A 349 -4.68 -18.44 -26.18
C ILE A 349 -3.98 -17.84 -27.40
N PHE A 350 -4.18 -18.43 -28.57
CA PHE A 350 -3.60 -17.98 -29.82
C PHE A 350 -4.72 -17.62 -30.78
N ASP A 351 -4.65 -16.43 -31.37
CA ASP A 351 -5.46 -16.14 -32.56
C ASP A 351 -4.85 -16.91 -33.74
N VAL A 352 -5.15 -18.21 -33.81
CA VAL A 352 -4.63 -19.13 -34.82
C VAL A 352 -4.99 -18.63 -36.23
N THR A 353 -6.14 -17.99 -36.37
CA THR A 353 -6.59 -17.32 -37.61
C THR A 353 -5.68 -16.17 -38.01
N GLN A 354 -5.46 -15.18 -37.14
CA GLN A 354 -4.58 -14.04 -37.42
C GLN A 354 -3.13 -14.49 -37.66
N LEU A 355 -2.65 -15.46 -36.89
CA LEU A 355 -1.29 -15.98 -36.99
C LEU A 355 -1.09 -16.78 -38.29
N ARG A 356 -2.09 -17.57 -38.70
CA ARG A 356 -2.12 -18.24 -40.01
C ARG A 356 -2.15 -17.24 -41.15
N HIS A 357 -2.96 -16.18 -41.05
CA HIS A 357 -2.99 -15.11 -42.05
C HIS A 357 -1.64 -14.40 -42.17
N SER A 358 -1.00 -14.06 -41.05
CA SER A 358 0.34 -13.47 -40.99
C SER A 358 1.41 -14.36 -41.63
N LEU A 359 1.45 -15.66 -41.28
CA LEU A 359 2.38 -16.61 -41.86
C LEU A 359 2.16 -16.81 -43.36
N VAL A 360 0.90 -16.87 -43.80
CA VAL A 360 0.55 -16.97 -45.22
C VAL A 360 0.99 -15.73 -45.98
N GLN A 361 0.81 -14.53 -45.40
CA GLN A 361 1.27 -13.29 -46.00
C GLN A 361 2.79 -13.25 -46.11
N ARG A 362 3.50 -13.60 -45.04
CA ARG A 362 4.97 -13.61 -45.02
C ARG A 362 5.57 -14.65 -45.98
N LYS A 363 4.91 -15.80 -46.13
CA LYS A 363 5.24 -16.79 -47.17
C LYS A 363 5.09 -16.17 -48.57
N ARG A 364 3.99 -15.48 -48.86
CA ARG A 364 3.78 -14.83 -50.17
C ARG A 364 4.82 -13.74 -50.43
N GLU A 365 5.16 -12.93 -49.44
CA GLU A 365 6.19 -11.90 -49.56
C GLU A 365 7.56 -12.51 -49.89
N LEU A 366 7.96 -13.56 -49.16
CA LEU A 366 9.21 -14.29 -49.44
C LEU A 366 9.21 -14.97 -50.82
N GLU A 367 8.07 -15.50 -51.27
CA GLU A 367 7.96 -16.06 -52.63
C GLU A 367 8.11 -14.98 -53.71
N ILE A 368 7.57 -13.77 -53.47
CA ILE A 368 7.74 -12.63 -54.36
C ILE A 368 9.20 -12.18 -54.38
N GLU A 369 9.85 -12.08 -53.22
CA GLU A 369 11.27 -11.74 -53.14
C GLU A 369 12.15 -12.78 -53.83
N LEU A 370 11.88 -14.07 -53.61
CA LEU A 370 12.59 -15.15 -54.28
C LEU A 370 12.45 -15.06 -55.81
N LYS A 371 11.24 -14.77 -56.32
CA LYS A 371 11.01 -14.52 -57.76
C LYS A 371 11.79 -13.31 -58.26
N ARG A 372 11.83 -12.21 -57.51
CA ARG A 372 12.62 -11.02 -57.86
C ARG A 372 14.11 -11.34 -57.93
N VAL A 373 14.63 -12.07 -56.95
CA VAL A 373 16.04 -12.50 -56.91
C VAL A 373 16.36 -13.43 -58.10
N LEU A 374 15.48 -14.36 -58.45
CA LEU A 374 15.65 -15.23 -59.62
C LEU A 374 15.68 -14.44 -60.94
N VAL A 375 14.78 -13.47 -61.10
CA VAL A 375 14.76 -12.59 -62.29
C VAL A 375 16.03 -11.74 -62.36
N LEU A 376 16.45 -11.14 -61.25
CA LEU A 376 17.71 -10.39 -61.18
C LEU A 376 18.90 -11.26 -61.54
N ARG A 377 18.94 -12.52 -61.07
CA ARG A 377 19.99 -13.48 -61.40
C ARG A 377 20.01 -13.82 -62.89
N LEU A 378 18.85 -14.00 -63.53
CA LEU A 378 18.74 -14.22 -64.97
C LEU A 378 19.22 -13.01 -65.79
N ILE A 379 18.87 -11.79 -65.37
CA ILE A 379 19.34 -10.55 -66.00
C ILE A 379 20.87 -10.45 -65.91
N LEU A 380 21.44 -10.76 -64.74
CA LEU A 380 22.88 -10.74 -64.52
C LEU A 380 23.61 -11.75 -65.43
N ILE A 381 23.06 -12.96 -65.56
CA ILE A 381 23.59 -13.98 -66.49
C ILE A 381 23.52 -13.48 -67.94
N ALA A 382 22.39 -12.89 -68.37
CA ALA A 382 22.24 -12.35 -69.72
C ALA A 382 23.24 -11.21 -70.01
N HIS A 383 23.46 -10.32 -69.04
CA HIS A 383 24.49 -9.28 -69.12
C HIS A 383 25.89 -9.87 -69.24
N CYS A 384 26.24 -10.90 -68.44
CA CYS A 384 27.52 -11.58 -68.56
C CYS A 384 27.72 -12.22 -69.95
N ILE A 385 26.69 -12.86 -70.52
CA ILE A 385 26.74 -13.43 -71.87
C ILE A 385 26.93 -12.33 -72.93
N SER A 386 26.22 -11.21 -72.81
CA SER A 386 26.36 -10.06 -73.72
C SER A 386 27.77 -9.48 -73.69
N ILE A 387 28.35 -9.29 -72.50
CA ILE A 387 29.74 -8.84 -72.32
C ILE A 387 30.71 -9.83 -72.97
N LEU A 388 30.52 -11.14 -72.75
CA LEU A 388 31.37 -12.18 -73.34
C LEU A 388 31.33 -12.13 -74.88
N ASN A 389 30.14 -11.96 -75.47
CA ASN A 389 29.98 -11.83 -76.92
C ASN A 389 30.65 -10.55 -77.48
N CYS A 390 30.59 -9.43 -76.75
CA CYS A 390 31.33 -8.20 -77.10
C CYS A 390 32.85 -8.42 -77.05
N ILE A 391 33.36 -9.14 -76.04
CA ILE A 391 34.79 -9.46 -75.93
C ILE A 391 35.22 -10.37 -77.10
N VAL A 392 34.45 -11.41 -77.41
CA VAL A 392 34.76 -12.36 -78.51
C VAL A 392 34.75 -11.64 -79.87
N SER A 393 33.76 -10.80 -80.13
CA SER A 393 33.68 -10.02 -81.38
C SER A 393 34.81 -9.00 -81.49
N GLY A 394 35.16 -8.30 -80.41
CA GLY A 394 36.34 -7.42 -80.35
C GLY A 394 37.64 -8.16 -80.62
N TRP A 395 37.81 -9.37 -80.07
CA TRP A 395 38.97 -10.22 -80.30
C TRP A 395 39.09 -10.63 -81.78
N PHE A 396 37.96 -10.96 -82.43
CA PHE A 396 37.93 -11.28 -83.86
C PHE A 396 38.31 -10.10 -84.76
N GLN A 397 37.87 -8.88 -84.40
CA GLN A 397 38.25 -7.65 -85.08
C GLN A 397 39.76 -7.37 -84.95
N ILE A 398 40.31 -7.54 -83.74
CA ILE A 398 41.75 -7.40 -83.49
C ILE A 398 42.55 -8.40 -84.31
N LYS A 399 42.11 -9.67 -84.37
CA LYS A 399 42.76 -10.70 -85.21
C LYS A 399 42.77 -10.32 -86.68
N ARG A 400 41.63 -9.85 -87.22
CA ARG A 400 41.51 -9.41 -88.62
C ARG A 400 42.37 -8.16 -88.91
N LEU A 401 42.48 -7.22 -87.97
CA LEU A 401 43.38 -6.08 -88.07
C LEU A 401 44.85 -6.52 -88.09
N LYS A 402 45.23 -7.50 -87.26
CA LYS A 402 46.58 -8.06 -87.20
C LYS A 402 46.96 -8.76 -88.50
N GLU A 403 46.03 -9.50 -89.11
CA GLU A 403 46.20 -10.11 -90.44
C GLU A 403 46.39 -9.05 -91.54
N LYS A 404 45.55 -8.00 -91.56
CA LYS A 404 45.70 -6.88 -92.50
C LYS A 404 47.03 -6.12 -92.31
N PHE A 405 47.45 -5.89 -91.07
CA PHE A 405 48.74 -5.25 -90.78
C PHE A 405 49.91 -6.12 -91.26
N GLY A 406 49.79 -7.45 -91.13
CA GLY A 406 50.76 -8.41 -91.67
C GLY A 406 50.86 -8.35 -93.20
N GLU A 407 49.74 -8.23 -93.90
CA GLU A 407 49.75 -8.04 -95.37
C GLU A 407 50.34 -6.69 -95.80
N ILE A 408 50.01 -5.61 -95.08
CA ILE A 408 50.57 -4.28 -95.34
C ILE A 408 52.09 -4.31 -95.13
N ASN A 409 52.57 -4.92 -94.05
CA ASN A 409 53.99 -5.02 -93.76
C ASN A 409 54.74 -5.88 -94.81
N LYS A 410 54.11 -6.96 -95.31
CA LYS A 410 54.65 -7.74 -96.44
C LYS A 410 54.74 -6.91 -97.72
N LYS A 411 53.72 -6.11 -98.04
CA LYS A 411 53.74 -5.20 -99.21
C LYS A 411 54.81 -4.11 -99.07
N LEU A 412 54.96 -3.52 -97.88
CA LEU A 412 55.97 -2.51 -97.60
C LEU A 412 57.40 -3.06 -97.76
N ASN A 413 57.65 -4.26 -97.24
CA ASN A 413 58.94 -4.94 -97.40
C ASN A 413 59.22 -5.32 -98.86
N SER A 414 58.19 -5.63 -99.67
CA SER A 414 58.37 -5.90 -101.11
C SER A 414 58.71 -4.65 -101.94
N LEU A 415 58.36 -3.45 -101.47
CA LEU A 415 58.70 -2.17 -102.10
C LEU A 415 60.13 -1.73 -101.76
N HIS A 416 60.65 -2.08 -100.59
CA HIS A 416 62.02 -1.77 -100.15
C HIS A 416 63.10 -2.62 -100.84
N VAL A 417 62.72 -3.71 -101.52
CA VAL A 417 63.64 -4.59 -102.29
C VAL A 417 63.73 -4.17 -103.78
N ARG A 418 63.03 -3.10 -104.18
CA ARG A 418 63.02 -2.57 -105.56
C ARG A 418 63.68 -1.19 -105.73
N GLN A 419 64.38 -0.71 -104.72
CA GLN A 419 65.38 0.36 -104.83
C GLN A 419 66.75 -0.25 -104.58
#